data_AF-A0A9E5TIQ1-F1
#
_entry.id   AF-A0A9E5TIQ1-F1
#
_cell.length_a   1.000
_cell.length_b   1.000
_cell.length_c   1.000
_cell.angle_alpha   90.00
_cell.angle_beta   90.00
_cell.angle_gamma   90.00
#
_symmetry.space_group_name_H-M   'P 1'
#
loop_
_entity.id
_entity.type
_entity.pdbx_description
1 polymer ?
#
loop_
_entity_poly.entity_id
_entity_poly.type
_entity_poly.pdbx_seq_one_letter_code
_entity_poly.pdbx_strand_id
1 'polypeptide(L)'
;QAIAYAVDFDAICQELLFGGTYPPATLWEETPYSYPDANLYKYDPEKAKALLDEAGWVDTNGDGTRDKDGVELVLVYSTTAGR
;
A
#
# COMPACT_ATOMS: atom_id res chain seq x y z
N GLN A 1 1.72 -6.26 -3.58
CA GLN A 1 2.71 -6.01 -2.51
C GLN A 1 3.25 -4.58 -2.56
N ALA A 2 3.65 -4.05 -3.71
CA ALA A 2 4.14 -2.67 -3.83
C ALA A 2 3.20 -1.62 -3.20
N ILE A 3 1.89 -1.68 -3.50
CA ILE A 3 0.89 -0.76 -2.92
C ILE A 3 0.89 -0.80 -1.38
N ALA A 4 1.03 -1.99 -0.78
CA ALA A 4 1.02 -2.13 0.68
C ALA A 4 2.26 -1.49 1.33
N TYR A 5 3.42 -1.55 0.66
CA TYR A 5 4.64 -0.88 1.09
C TYR A 5 4.61 0.65 0.82
N ALA A 6 3.78 1.11 -0.13
CA ALA A 6 3.68 2.51 -0.51
C ALA A 6 2.70 3.33 0.34
N VAL A 7 1.87 2.69 1.17
CA VAL A 7 0.90 3.38 2.03
C VAL A 7 1.46 3.50 3.44
N ASP A 8 1.52 4.73 3.95
CA ASP A 8 1.90 5.01 5.33
C ASP A 8 0.71 4.86 6.29
N PHE A 9 0.44 3.62 6.68
CA PHE A 9 -0.63 3.33 7.62
C PHE A 9 -0.37 3.89 9.02
N ASP A 10 0.91 4.00 9.43
CA ASP A 10 1.28 4.59 10.71
C ASP A 10 0.89 6.08 10.75
N ALA A 11 1.25 6.85 9.73
CA ALA A 11 0.86 8.25 9.60
C ALA A 11 -0.67 8.42 9.54
N ILE A 12 -1.38 7.56 8.80
CA ILE A 12 -2.85 7.56 8.78
C ILE A 12 -3.42 7.36 10.19
N CYS A 13 -2.92 6.37 10.93
CA CYS A 13 -3.42 6.06 12.26
C CYS A 13 -3.09 7.18 13.27
N GLN A 14 -1.91 7.78 13.18
CA GLN A 14 -1.46 8.83 14.10
C GLN A 14 -2.07 10.19 13.78
N GLU A 15 -2.01 10.63 12.53
CA GLU A 15 -2.37 12.00 12.14
C GLU A 15 -3.86 12.14 11.78
N LEU A 16 -4.38 11.23 10.95
CA LEU A 16 -5.77 11.31 10.50
C LEU A 16 -6.75 10.73 11.53
N LEU A 17 -6.36 9.64 12.20
CA LEU A 17 -7.20 8.98 13.21
C LEU A 17 -6.81 9.37 14.66
N PHE A 18 -5.99 10.40 14.82
CA PHE A 18 -5.60 11.00 16.10
C PHE A 18 -5.00 9.98 17.10
N GLY A 19 -4.30 8.97 16.61
CA GLY A 19 -3.72 7.91 17.44
C GLY A 19 -4.73 6.98 18.11
N GLY A 20 -6.00 7.03 17.71
CA GLY A 20 -7.07 6.20 18.28
C GLY A 20 -7.02 4.74 17.84
N THR A 21 -6.12 4.40 16.91
CA THR A 21 -5.94 3.03 16.40
C THR A 21 -4.49 2.82 15.94
N TYR A 22 -4.16 1.60 15.54
CA TYR A 22 -2.86 1.21 15.00
C TYR A 22 -3.04 0.31 13.76
N PRO A 23 -2.05 0.24 12.85
CA PRO A 23 -2.14 -0.61 11.68
C PRO A 23 -2.12 -2.09 12.06
N PRO A 24 -3.16 -2.87 11.74
CA PRO A 24 -3.13 -4.30 12.03
C PRO A 24 -2.26 -5.06 11.01
N ALA A 25 -1.58 -6.11 11.47
CA ALA A 25 -0.81 -7.01 10.61
C ALA A 25 -1.71 -7.83 9.67
N THR A 26 -2.92 -8.17 10.15
CA THR A 26 -3.91 -8.93 9.39
C THR A 26 -5.33 -8.50 9.73
N LEU A 27 -6.29 -8.85 8.89
CA LEU A 27 -7.72 -8.68 9.18
C LEU A 27 -8.19 -9.46 10.42
N TRP A 28 -7.48 -10.53 10.80
CA TRP A 28 -7.87 -11.48 11.84
C TRP A 28 -7.11 -11.28 13.15
N GLU A 29 -6.40 -10.16 13.29
CA GLU A 29 -5.68 -9.81 14.52
C GLU A 29 -6.66 -9.82 15.71
N GLU A 30 -6.21 -10.34 16.85
CA GLU A 30 -7.04 -10.59 18.05
C GLU A 30 -8.17 -11.63 17.89
N THR A 31 -8.17 -12.42 16.81
CA THR A 31 -9.12 -13.54 16.63
C THR A 31 -8.41 -14.91 16.66
N PRO A 32 -9.14 -16.03 16.86
CA PRO A 32 -8.56 -17.38 16.80
C PRO A 32 -7.96 -17.76 15.44
N TYR A 33 -8.24 -16.99 14.38
CA TYR A 33 -7.72 -17.18 13.03
C TYR A 33 -6.51 -16.30 12.74
N SER A 34 -5.97 -15.61 13.76
CA SER A 34 -4.76 -14.80 13.62
C SER A 34 -3.59 -15.65 13.14
N TYR A 35 -2.79 -15.09 12.25
CA TYR A 35 -1.57 -15.69 11.73
C TYR A 35 -0.37 -14.89 12.26
N PRO A 36 0.36 -15.39 13.28
CA PRO A 36 1.41 -14.62 13.95
C PRO A 36 2.59 -14.26 13.03
N ASP A 37 2.86 -15.10 12.03
CA ASP A 37 3.96 -14.90 11.07
C ASP A 37 3.53 -14.02 9.87
N ALA A 38 2.42 -13.29 10.00
CA ALA A 38 1.95 -12.41 8.96
C ALA A 38 2.96 -11.31 8.67
N ASN A 39 3.17 -11.06 7.38
CA ASN A 39 4.08 -10.02 6.96
C ASN A 39 3.48 -8.63 7.26
N LEU A 40 4.12 -7.91 8.17
CA LEU A 40 3.84 -6.50 8.41
C LEU A 40 4.46 -5.67 7.28
N TYR A 41 3.61 -5.15 6.40
CA TYR A 41 4.00 -4.20 5.36
C TYR A 41 4.23 -2.83 5.99
N LYS A 42 5.42 -2.63 6.57
CA LYS A 42 5.87 -1.31 7.03
C LYS A 42 6.03 -0.37 5.85
N TYR A 43 5.76 0.91 6.05
CA TYR A 43 5.95 1.91 5.01
C TYR A 43 7.40 1.91 4.50
N ASP A 44 7.57 1.59 3.22
CA ASP A 44 8.86 1.51 2.53
C ASP A 44 8.64 1.82 1.03
N PRO A 45 8.61 3.10 0.66
CA PRO A 45 8.37 3.51 -0.73
C PRO A 45 9.50 3.06 -1.67
N GLU A 46 10.72 2.86 -1.18
CA GLU A 46 11.83 2.36 -2.00
C GLU A 46 11.65 0.87 -2.33
N LYS A 47 11.20 0.06 -1.36
CA LYS A 47 10.82 -1.33 -1.61
C LYS A 47 9.60 -1.43 -2.52
N ALA A 48 8.63 -0.52 -2.40
CA ALA A 48 7.50 -0.46 -3.32
C ALA A 48 7.95 -0.19 -4.77
N LYS A 49 8.88 0.75 -4.97
CA LYS A 49 9.50 1.03 -6.28
C LYS A 49 10.23 -0.19 -6.82
N ALA A 50 11.08 -0.82 -6.01
CA ALA A 50 11.83 -2.01 -6.42
C ALA A 50 10.91 -3.16 -6.85
N LEU A 51 9.81 -3.41 -6.11
CA LEU A 51 8.83 -4.44 -6.48
C LEU A 51 8.08 -4.12 -7.79
N LEU A 52 7.86 -2.84 -8.09
CA LEU A 52 7.29 -2.42 -9.37
C LEU A 52 8.31 -2.56 -10.51
N ASP A 53 9.58 -2.21 -10.27
CA ASP A 53 10.68 -2.39 -11.23
C ASP A 53 10.88 -3.89 -11.56
N GLU A 54 10.90 -4.75 -10.55
CA GLU A 54 10.98 -6.22 -10.70
C GLU A 54 9.80 -6.78 -11.51
N ALA A 55 8.62 -6.18 -11.37
CA ALA A 55 7.42 -6.54 -12.12
C ALA A 55 7.38 -5.92 -13.53
N GLY A 56 8.37 -5.12 -13.92
CA GLY A 56 8.48 -4.47 -15.23
C GLY A 56 7.62 -3.21 -15.38
N TRP A 57 7.21 -2.58 -14.28
CA TRP A 57 6.51 -1.30 -14.29
C TRP A 57 7.50 -0.17 -14.11
N VAL A 58 7.90 0.46 -15.21
CA VAL A 58 8.90 1.53 -15.23
C VAL A 58 8.29 2.72 -15.96
N ASP A 59 8.58 3.93 -15.49
CA ASP A 59 8.22 5.14 -16.24
C ASP A 59 9.00 5.14 -17.56
N THR A 60 8.30 4.92 -18.68
CA THR A 60 8.92 4.85 -20.01
C THR A 60 8.82 6.16 -20.78
N ASN A 61 7.92 7.05 -20.36
CA ASN A 61 7.55 8.25 -21.10
C ASN A 61 8.02 9.55 -20.40
N GLY A 62 8.52 9.45 -19.17
CA GLY A 62 9.05 10.54 -18.35
C GLY A 62 7.97 11.45 -17.74
N ASP A 63 6.72 10.98 -17.64
CA ASP A 63 5.61 11.76 -17.09
C ASP A 63 5.46 11.65 -15.56
N GLY A 64 6.26 10.80 -14.91
CA GLY A 64 6.26 10.55 -13.48
C GLY A 64 5.32 9.41 -13.04
N THR A 65 4.57 8.82 -13.95
CA THR A 65 3.77 7.60 -13.75
C THR A 65 4.52 6.40 -14.31
N ARG A 66 4.28 5.21 -13.74
CA ARG A 66 4.92 3.98 -14.23
C ARG A 66 4.06 3.35 -15.33
N ASP A 67 4.72 2.85 -16.36
CA ASP A 67 4.08 2.15 -17.49
C ASP A 67 4.55 0.70 -17.58
N LYS A 68 3.74 -0.14 -18.23
CA LYS A 68 4.16 -1.45 -18.69
C LYS A 68 3.49 -1.78 -20.02
N ASP A 69 4.29 -2.14 -21.01
CA ASP A 69 3.81 -2.52 -22.36
C ASP A 69 2.90 -1.45 -23.01
N GLY A 70 3.18 -0.16 -22.75
CA GLY A 70 2.38 0.96 -23.25
C GLY A 70 1.08 1.23 -22.49
N VAL A 71 0.88 0.58 -21.34
CA VAL A 71 -0.25 0.79 -20.44
C VAL A 71 0.22 1.49 -19.17
N GLU A 72 -0.39 2.64 -18.88
CA GLU A 72 -0.12 3.42 -17.67
C GLU A 72 -0.69 2.72 -16.42
N LEU A 73 0.04 2.79 -15.29
CA LEU A 73 -0.41 2.24 -14.01
C LEU A 73 -1.47 3.16 -13.38
N VAL A 74 -2.73 2.91 -13.71
CA VAL A 74 -3.88 3.65 -13.17
C VAL A 74 -4.75 2.74 -12.31
N LEU A 75 -5.08 3.20 -11.10
CA LEU A 75 -5.98 2.52 -10.17
C LEU A 75 -7.15 3.44 -9.81
N VAL A 76 -8.36 2.92 -9.95
CA VAL A 76 -9.56 3.60 -9.45
C VAL A 76 -9.85 3.08 -8.04
N TYR A 77 -9.64 3.93 -7.04
CA TYR A 77 -10.00 3.64 -5.65
C TYR A 77 -11.36 4.28 -5.35
N SER A 78 -12.31 3.48 -4.89
CA SER A 78 -13.67 3.94 -4.58
C SER A 78 -14.00 3.65 -3.12
N THR A 79 -14.50 4.67 -2.44
CA THR A 79 -15.07 4.57 -1.09
C THR A 79 -16.53 5.00 -1.14
N THR A 80 -17.31 4.65 -0.12
CA THR A 80 -18.64 5.22 0.03
C THR A 80 -18.52 6.73 0.26
N ALA A 81 -19.22 7.53 -0.53
CA ALA A 81 -19.38 8.95 -0.21
C ALA A 81 -20.08 9.06 1.15
N GLY A 82 -19.43 9.73 2.10
CA GLY A 82 -20.01 9.97 3.42
C GLY A 82 -21.39 10.61 3.29
N ARG A 83 -22.34 10.10 4.06
CA ARG A 83 -23.69 10.66 4.12
C ARG A 83 -23.79 11.67 5.26
#